data_AF-A0A7X8FIH3-F1
#
_entry.id   AF-A0A7X8FIH3-F1
#
_cell.length_a   1.000
_cell.length_b   1.000
_cell.length_c   1.000
_cell.angle_alpha   90.00
_cell.angle_beta   90.00
_cell.angle_gamma   90.00
#
_symmetry.space_group_name_H-M   'P 1'
#
loop_
_entity.id
_entity.type
_entity.pdbx_description
1 polymer ?
#
loop_
_entity_poly.entity_id
_entity_poly.type
_entity_poly.pdbx_seq_one_letter_code
_entity_poly.pdbx_strand_id
1 'polypeptide(L)' 'KGKFGKKYGKRWGLALETQNFLDAVNKPHFPSPILNPGEEYRHTCIYKFSAGQ' A
#
# COMPACT_ATOMS: atom_id res chain seq x y z
N LYS A 1 10.66 -19.50 9.34
CA LYS A 1 11.54 -19.49 8.15
C LYS A 1 10.71 -19.01 6.96
N GLY A 2 11.23 -18.16 6.09
CA GLY A 2 10.61 -17.72 4.84
C GLY A 2 10.57 -18.80 3.76
N LYS A 3 10.20 -18.41 2.53
CA LYS A 3 10.10 -19.31 1.37
C LYS A 3 11.37 -20.16 1.22
N PHE A 4 11.21 -21.45 0.95
CA PHE A 4 12.31 -22.43 0.84
C PHE A 4 13.21 -22.51 2.10
N GLY A 5 12.63 -22.31 3.28
CA GLY A 5 13.35 -22.43 4.54
C GLY A 5 14.32 -21.27 4.83
N LYS A 6 14.28 -20.18 4.06
CA LYS A 6 15.20 -19.05 4.25
C LYS A 6 14.99 -18.32 5.57
N LYS A 7 16.06 -17.78 6.15
CA LYS A 7 15.98 -16.81 7.24
C LYS A 7 16.18 -15.43 6.61
N TYR A 8 15.18 -14.55 6.71
CA TYR A 8 15.28 -13.20 6.16
C TYR A 8 16.09 -12.30 7.11
N GLY A 9 17.05 -11.57 6.55
CA GLY A 9 17.81 -10.56 7.28
C GLY A 9 17.12 -9.20 7.31
N LYS A 10 17.73 -8.26 8.02
CA LYS A 10 17.30 -6.85 8.01
C LYS A 10 17.34 -6.30 6.58
N ARG A 11 16.26 -5.64 6.14
CA ARG A 11 16.11 -4.98 4.81
C ARG A 11 16.12 -5.92 3.59
N TRP A 12 15.74 -7.19 3.75
CA TRP A 12 15.67 -8.16 2.64
C TRP A 12 14.44 -8.03 1.73
N GLY A 13 13.54 -7.12 2.07
CA GLY A 13 12.38 -6.78 1.26
C GLY A 13 12.09 -5.30 1.39
N LEU A 14 11.33 -4.81 0.42
CA LEU A 14 10.79 -3.46 0.40
C LEU A 14 9.27 -3.59 0.34
N ALA A 15 8.57 -2.88 1.21
CA ALA A 15 7.13 -2.71 1.13
C ALA A 15 6.84 -1.42 0.38
N LEU A 16 6.03 -1.50 -0.68
CA LEU A 16 5.49 -0.37 -1.39
C LEU A 16 3.98 -0.41 -1.16
N GLU A 17 3.47 0.51 -0.36
CA GLU A 17 2.10 0.46 0.15
C GLU A 17 1.33 1.67 -0.38
N THR A 18 0.52 1.47 -1.42
CA THR A 18 -0.42 2.49 -1.90
C THR A 18 -1.60 2.54 -0.96
N GLN A 19 -1.76 3.67 -0.29
CA GLN A 19 -2.81 3.89 0.70
C GLN A 19 -3.07 5.39 0.89
N ASN A 20 -4.15 5.69 1.60
CA ASN A 20 -4.39 7.04 2.10
C ASN A 20 -3.36 7.40 3.19
N PHE A 21 -3.26 8.68 3.55
CA PHE A 21 -2.32 9.11 4.58
C PHE A 21 -2.57 8.40 5.92
N LEU A 22 -1.47 8.10 6.60
CA LEU A 22 -1.52 7.66 7.98
C LEU A 22 -2.25 8.71 8.81
N ASP A 23 -3.10 8.25 9.72
CA ASP A 23 -3.87 9.11 10.64
C ASP A 23 -4.92 10.03 9.97
N ALA A 24 -5.28 9.82 8.70
CA ALA A 24 -6.24 10.66 7.97
C ALA A 24 -7.63 10.76 8.63
N VAL A 25 -8.07 9.73 9.38
CA VAL A 25 -9.32 9.79 10.15
C VAL A 25 -9.29 10.91 11.22
N ASN A 26 -8.11 11.16 11.80
CA ASN A 26 -7.93 12.12 12.89
C ASN A 26 -7.38 13.47 12.42
N LYS A 27 -7.08 13.63 11.13
CA LYS A 27 -6.50 14.83 10.53
C LYS A 27 -7.45 15.41 9.48
N PRO A 28 -8.37 16.33 9.86
CA PRO A 28 -9.41 16.84 8.96
C PRO A 28 -8.93 17.54 7.68
N HIS A 29 -7.65 17.89 7.60
CA HIS A 29 -7.05 18.52 6.42
C HIS A 29 -6.43 17.49 5.44
N PHE A 30 -6.36 16.20 5.81
CA PHE A 30 -5.99 15.13 4.89
C PHE A 30 -7.21 14.71 4.06
N PRO A 31 -7.01 14.18 2.83
CA PRO A 31 -8.05 13.47 2.10
C PRO A 31 -8.81 12.48 2.99
N SER A 32 -10.13 12.65 3.04
CA SER A 32 -10.99 11.81 3.89
C SER A 32 -10.85 10.33 3.49
N PRO A 33 -10.59 9.43 4.44
CA PRO A 33 -10.63 7.98 4.20
C PRO A 33 -12.06 7.40 4.34
N ILE A 34 -13.06 8.22 4.67
CA ILE A 34 -14.42 7.75 4.96
C ILE A 34 -15.22 7.59 3.67
N LEU A 35 -15.89 6.45 3.54
CA LEU A 35 -16.89 6.17 2.51
C LEU A 35 -18.28 6.16 3.14
N ASN A 36 -19.20 6.96 2.63
CA ASN A 36 -20.58 7.07 3.11
C ASN A 36 -21.54 6.14 2.34
N PRO A 37 -22.74 5.84 2.89
CA PRO A 37 -23.75 5.07 2.17
C PRO A 37 -24.08 5.66 0.80
N GLY A 38 -24.04 4.81 -0.23
CA GLY A 38 -24.31 5.21 -1.62
C GLY A 38 -23.10 5.74 -2.39
N GLU A 39 -21.97 5.96 -1.73
CA GLU A 39 -20.71 6.31 -2.39
C GLU A 39 -19.98 5.06 -2.90
N GLU A 40 -19.17 5.25 -3.94
CA GLU A 40 -18.32 4.20 -4.50
C GLU A 40 -16.84 4.47 -4.18
N TYR A 41 -16.18 3.51 -3.54
CA TYR A 41 -14.73 3.53 -3.39
C TYR A 41 -14.05 2.90 -4.61
N ARG A 42 -13.13 3.63 -5.25
CA ARG A 42 -12.26 3.12 -6.32
C ARG A 42 -10.80 3.38 -6.01
N HIS A 43 -9.99 2.34 -6.11
CA HIS A 43 -8.54 2.42 -5.96
C HIS A 43 -7.86 1.42 -6.90
N THR A 44 -6.77 1.85 -7.53
CA THR A 44 -6.03 1.05 -8.51
C THR A 44 -4.54 1.09 -8.18
N CYS A 45 -3.93 -0.07 -8.05
CA CYS A 45 -2.48 -0.21 -7.87
C CYS A 45 -1.92 -1.13 -8.96
N ILE A 46 -1.00 -0.61 -9.78
CA ILE A 46 -0.41 -1.35 -10.90
C ILE A 46 1.10 -1.44 -10.69
N TYR A 47 1.60 -2.66 -10.52
CA TYR A 47 3.04 -2.95 -10.57
C TYR A 47 3.39 -3.44 -11.97
N LYS A 48 4.08 -2.60 -12.74
CA LYS A 48 4.58 -2.94 -14.08
C LYS A 48 6.10 -3.03 -14.04
N PHE A 49 6.62 -4.18 -14.41
CA PHE A 49 8.06 -4.43 -14.47
C PHE A 49 8.53 -4.48 -15.92
N SER A 50 9.76 -4.06 -16.14
CA SER A 50 10.50 -4.29 -17.37
C SER A 50 11.93 -4.66 -17.00
N ALA A 51 12.55 -5.50 -17.83
CA ALA A 51 13.99 -5.47 -18.02
C ALA A 51 14.20 -4.59 -19.26
N GLY A 52 15.17 -3.67 -19.26
CA GLY A 52 15.49 -2.90 -20.46
C GLY A 52 15.72 -3.82 -21.68
N GLN A 53 15.60 -3.25 -22.89
CA GLN A 53 16.05 -3.95 -24.10
C GLN A 53 17.55 -4.22 -24.05
#